data_AF-A0A963XA11-F1
#
_entry.id   AF-A0A963XA11-F1
#
_cell.length_a   1.000
_cell.length_b   1.000
_cell.length_c   1.000
_cell.angle_alpha   90.00
_cell.angle_beta   90.00
_cell.angle_gamma   90.00
#
_symmetry.space_group_name_H-M   'P 1'
#
loop_
_entity.id
_entity.type
_entity.pdbx_description
1 polymer ?
#
loop_
_entity_poly.entity_id
_entity_poly.type
_entity_poly.pdbx_seq_one_letter_code
_entity_poly.pdbx_strand_id
1 'polypeptide(L)'
;IVNLTLGGQPVDPAAEFIVATNNYRAGGGGDFPGAKGDTIVFEGPDTNRDIIVRYIHEQGMINPSADANWRFAPMPGTSVLFDTGPRAAGYIGDVKGVAIEAAGDGPDGFARFRITL
;
A
#
# COMPACT_ATOMS: atom_id res chain seq x y z
N ILE A 1 4.30 1.49 14.97
CA ILE A 1 5.25 1.75 13.86
C ILE A 1 6.65 1.73 14.45
N VAL A 2 7.61 1.06 13.82
CA VAL A 2 9.02 1.02 14.25
C VAL A 2 9.91 1.25 13.03
N ASN A 3 11.12 1.81 13.23
CA ASN A 3 12.11 2.04 12.18
C ASN A 3 11.59 2.82 10.96
N LEU A 4 10.79 3.87 11.21
CA LEU A 4 10.33 4.76 10.15
C LEU A 4 11.51 5.57 9.60
N THR A 5 11.75 5.45 8.30
CA THR A 5 12.83 6.18 7.61
C THR A 5 12.33 6.87 6.36
N LEU A 6 12.95 8.01 6.02
CA LEU A 6 12.82 8.66 4.73
C LEU A 6 14.22 8.81 4.11
N GLY A 7 14.41 8.34 2.88
CA GLY A 7 15.73 8.36 2.24
C GLY A 7 16.80 7.56 3.01
N GLY A 8 16.39 6.54 3.76
CA GLY A 8 17.28 5.73 4.61
C GLY A 8 17.66 6.36 5.95
N GLN A 9 17.20 7.58 6.25
CA GLN A 9 17.44 8.25 7.54
C GLN A 9 16.20 8.14 8.44
N PRO A 10 16.36 7.95 9.76
CA PRO A 10 15.25 8.01 10.70
C PRO A 10 14.48 9.32 10.57
N VAL A 11 13.15 9.23 10.59
CA VAL A 11 12.30 10.43 10.56
C VAL A 11 12.38 11.15 11.91
N ASP A 12 12.70 12.44 11.87
CA ASP A 12 12.58 13.34 13.02
C ASP A 12 11.08 13.57 13.32
N PRO A 13 10.59 13.26 14.54
CA PRO A 13 9.19 13.51 14.91
C PRO A 13 8.74 14.98 14.80
N ALA A 14 9.67 15.93 14.79
CA ALA A 14 9.38 17.35 14.64
C ALA A 14 9.43 17.84 13.18
N ALA A 15 9.83 17.00 12.23
CA ALA A 15 9.90 17.38 10.82
C ALA A 15 8.50 17.56 10.22
N GLU A 16 8.37 18.55 9.33
CA GLU A 16 7.17 18.80 8.56
C GLU A 16 7.29 18.18 7.16
N PHE A 17 6.19 17.59 6.68
CA PHE A 17 6.14 16.92 5.37
C PHE A 17 4.92 17.38 4.58
N ILE A 18 5.09 17.54 3.27
CA ILE A 18 3.97 17.64 2.34
C ILE A 18 3.58 16.22 1.95
N VAL A 19 2.33 15.84 2.22
CA VAL A 19 1.79 14.52 1.87
C VAL A 19 0.81 14.68 0.72
N ALA A 20 1.07 14.00 -0.40
CA ALA A 20 0.11 13.89 -1.49
C ALA A 20 -0.96 12.85 -1.14
N THR A 21 -2.23 13.25 -1.18
CA THR A 21 -3.37 12.37 -0.88
C THR A 21 -4.62 12.80 -1.67
N ASN A 22 -5.72 12.05 -1.55
CA ASN A 22 -6.99 12.40 -2.16
C ASN A 22 -7.82 13.36 -1.29
N ASN A 23 -8.80 14.02 -1.89
CA ASN A 23 -9.68 14.98 -1.21
C ASN A 23 -10.45 14.39 -0.02
N TYR A 24 -10.87 13.11 -0.10
CA TYR A 24 -11.52 12.43 1.02
C TYR A 24 -10.63 12.41 2.27
N ARG A 25 -9.36 12.02 2.13
CA ARG A 25 -8.40 11.99 3.25
C ARG A 25 -8.00 13.38 3.70
N ALA A 26 -7.70 14.28 2.77
CA ALA A 26 -7.32 15.66 3.09
C ALA A 26 -8.42 16.40 3.88
N GLY A 27 -9.69 16.12 3.57
CA GLY A 27 -10.85 16.72 4.22
C GLY A 27 -11.31 16.05 5.53
N GLY A 28 -10.52 15.16 6.13
CA GLY A 28 -10.88 14.51 7.41
C GLY A 28 -11.58 13.16 7.31
N GLY A 29 -11.71 12.61 6.10
CA GLY A 29 -12.30 11.29 5.90
C GLY A 29 -11.57 10.19 6.67
N GLY A 30 -12.32 9.46 7.50
CA GLY A 30 -11.80 8.40 8.37
C GLY A 30 -10.93 8.86 9.53
N ASP A 31 -11.09 10.13 9.97
CA ASP A 31 -10.41 10.73 11.14
C ASP A 31 -8.88 10.56 11.11
N PHE A 32 -8.29 10.81 9.93
CA PHE A 32 -6.86 10.68 9.74
C PHE A 32 -6.11 11.81 10.45
N PRO A 33 -5.17 11.51 11.38
CA PRO A 33 -4.44 12.54 12.12
C PRO A 33 -3.68 13.50 11.20
N GLY A 34 -3.79 14.80 11.45
CA GLY A 34 -3.09 15.84 10.68
C GLY A 34 -3.68 16.13 9.29
N ALA A 35 -4.77 15.48 8.89
CA ALA A 35 -5.47 15.75 7.62
C ALA A 35 -6.95 16.04 7.89
N LYS A 36 -7.25 17.14 8.59
CA LYS A 36 -8.62 17.53 9.01
C LYS A 36 -9.16 18.73 8.21
N GLY A 37 -8.59 18.99 7.04
CA GLY A 37 -8.91 20.11 6.17
C GLY A 37 -8.14 21.40 6.48
N ASP A 38 -7.56 21.52 7.67
CA ASP A 38 -6.80 22.69 8.16
C ASP A 38 -5.33 22.71 7.72
N THR A 39 -4.83 21.60 7.17
CA THR A 39 -3.44 21.42 6.71
C THR A 39 -3.31 21.35 5.19
N ILE A 40 -4.37 21.70 4.44
CA ILE A 40 -4.35 21.71 2.98
C ILE A 40 -3.52 22.91 2.49
N VAL A 41 -2.34 22.62 1.93
CA VAL A 41 -1.45 23.63 1.33
C VAL A 41 -1.62 23.75 -0.19
N PHE A 42 -2.25 22.75 -0.83
CA PHE A 42 -2.53 22.73 -2.27
C PHE A 42 -3.71 21.80 -2.58
N GLU A 43 -4.63 22.25 -3.41
CA GLU A 43 -5.73 21.46 -3.97
C GLU A 43 -5.71 21.59 -5.50
N GLY A 44 -5.48 20.47 -6.19
CA GLY A 44 -5.50 20.42 -7.65
C GLY A 44 -6.91 20.18 -8.20
N PRO A 45 -7.26 20.74 -9.38
CA PRO A 45 -8.57 20.51 -10.00
C PRO A 45 -8.68 19.14 -10.68
N ASP A 46 -7.54 18.49 -10.95
CA ASP A 46 -7.46 17.21 -11.65
C ASP A 46 -8.00 16.08 -10.76
N THR A 47 -8.85 15.21 -11.32
CA THR A 47 -9.28 14.02 -10.58
C THR A 47 -8.16 12.97 -10.57
N ASN A 48 -8.17 12.05 -9.59
CA ASN A 48 -7.24 10.91 -9.56
C ASN A 48 -7.27 10.11 -10.87
N ARG A 49 -8.44 9.99 -11.51
CA ARG A 49 -8.59 9.29 -12.78
C ARG A 49 -7.85 10.02 -13.90
N ASP A 50 -8.02 11.33 -14.00
CA ASP A 50 -7.36 12.13 -15.05
C ASP A 50 -5.84 12.10 -14.88
N ILE A 51 -5.34 12.16 -13.64
CA ILE A 51 -3.91 12.03 -13.33
C ILE A 51 -3.37 10.68 -13.78
N ILE A 52 -4.06 9.58 -13.47
CA ILE A 52 -3.63 8.23 -13.85
C ILE A 52 -3.68 8.06 -15.38
N VAL A 53 -4.74 8.52 -16.05
CA VAL A 53 -4.87 8.43 -17.51
C VAL A 53 -3.74 9.21 -18.20
N ARG A 54 -3.49 10.44 -17.76
CA ARG A 54 -2.38 11.26 -18.27
C ARG A 54 -1.04 10.56 -18.07
N TYR A 55 -0.79 10.04 -16.87
CA TYR A 55 0.43 9.28 -16.57
C TYR A 55 0.61 8.07 -17.50
N ILE A 56 -0.45 7.28 -17.71
CA ILE A 56 -0.40 6.10 -18.60
C ILE A 56 -0.09 6.53 -20.04
N HIS A 57 -0.75 7.59 -20.51
CA HIS A 57 -0.52 8.11 -21.85
C HIS A 57 0.91 8.63 -22.04
N GLU A 58 1.47 9.30 -21.04
CA GLU A 58 2.83 9.84 -21.06
C GLU A 58 3.90 8.74 -21.00
N GLN A 59 3.73 7.75 -20.12
CA GLN A 59 4.72 6.67 -19.96
C GLN A 59 4.62 5.60 -21.05
N GLY A 60 3.43 5.40 -21.63
CA GLY A 60 3.14 4.38 -22.66
C GLY A 60 3.14 2.96 -22.10
N MET A 61 4.29 2.47 -21.62
CA MET A 61 4.41 1.17 -20.95
C MET A 61 4.45 1.34 -19.43
N ILE A 62 3.59 0.58 -18.75
CA ILE A 62 3.44 0.64 -17.30
C ILE A 62 3.95 -0.66 -16.70
N ASN A 63 5.06 -0.57 -15.96
CA ASN A 63 5.67 -1.69 -15.27
C ASN A 63 6.05 -1.33 -13.82
N PRO A 64 5.06 -1.02 -12.96
CA PRO A 64 5.31 -0.71 -11.57
C PRO A 64 5.80 -1.96 -10.84
N SER A 65 6.72 -1.78 -9.90
CA SER A 65 7.14 -2.84 -9.00
C SER A 65 7.06 -2.34 -7.56
N ALA A 66 6.67 -3.23 -6.64
CA ALA A 66 6.75 -2.95 -5.23
C ALA A 66 8.22 -3.07 -4.78
N ASP A 67 8.72 -2.04 -4.11
CA ASP A 67 10.08 -1.98 -3.58
C ASP A 67 10.22 -2.61 -2.19
N ALA A 68 9.10 -3.01 -1.57
CA ALA A 68 9.03 -3.51 -0.20
C ALA A 68 9.61 -2.54 0.84
N ASN A 69 9.33 -1.25 0.67
CA ASN A 69 9.73 -0.17 1.58
C ASN A 69 9.05 -0.19 2.96
N TRP A 70 8.10 -1.09 3.20
CA TRP A 70 7.55 -1.38 4.53
C TRP A 70 7.22 -2.87 4.67
N ARG A 71 7.12 -3.34 5.93
CA ARG A 71 6.63 -4.68 6.27
C ARG A 71 5.91 -4.65 7.61
N PHE A 72 5.13 -5.68 7.90
CA PHE A 72 4.63 -5.91 9.24
C PHE A 72 5.79 -6.15 10.21
N ALA A 73 5.67 -5.61 11.42
CA ALA A 73 6.56 -6.01 12.50
C ALA A 73 6.28 -7.49 12.83
N PRO A 74 7.31 -8.31 13.14
CA PRO A 74 7.11 -9.72 13.45
C PRO A 74 6.08 -9.96 14.55
N MET A 75 5.14 -10.88 14.34
CA MET A 75 4.07 -11.24 15.27
C MET A 75 3.99 -12.76 15.48
N PRO A 76 4.95 -13.36 16.24
CA PRO A 76 5.10 -14.81 16.35
C PRO A 76 3.79 -15.56 16.64
N GLY A 77 3.52 -16.61 15.87
CA GLY A 77 2.30 -17.41 16.00
C GLY A 77 1.05 -16.78 15.35
N THR A 78 1.19 -15.63 14.70
CA THR A 78 0.09 -14.95 14.01
C THR A 78 0.10 -15.23 12.52
N SER A 79 -1.07 -15.47 11.95
CA SER A 79 -1.22 -15.59 10.50
C SER A 79 -2.56 -15.05 10.03
N VAL A 80 -2.62 -14.70 8.74
CA VAL A 80 -3.84 -14.25 8.05
C VAL A 80 -4.08 -15.15 6.86
N LEU A 81 -5.34 -15.52 6.64
CA LEU A 81 -5.79 -16.20 5.43
C LEU A 81 -6.37 -15.19 4.46
N PHE A 82 -6.07 -15.34 3.17
CA PHE A 82 -6.69 -14.55 2.12
C PHE A 82 -6.95 -15.43 0.89
N ASP A 83 -8.00 -15.09 0.17
CA ASP A 83 -8.42 -15.81 -1.03
C ASP A 83 -8.14 -14.93 -2.27
N THR A 84 -7.55 -15.53 -3.31
CA THR A 84 -7.28 -14.85 -4.59
C THR A 84 -7.26 -15.84 -5.75
N GLY A 85 -7.18 -15.35 -6.98
CA GLY A 85 -7.28 -16.20 -8.16
C GLY A 85 -6.21 -17.30 -8.17
N PRO A 86 -6.52 -18.53 -8.63
CA PRO A 86 -5.62 -19.68 -8.53
C PRO A 86 -4.28 -19.49 -9.25
N ARG A 87 -4.23 -18.61 -10.26
CA ARG A 87 -2.97 -18.23 -10.94
C ARG A 87 -1.98 -17.50 -10.04
N ALA A 88 -2.42 -16.96 -8.90
CA ALA A 88 -1.53 -16.31 -7.93
C ALA A 88 -0.44 -17.25 -7.39
N ALA A 89 -0.69 -18.57 -7.39
CA ALA A 89 0.31 -19.57 -7.00
C ALA A 89 1.62 -19.44 -7.80
N GLY A 90 1.57 -18.96 -9.05
CA GLY A 90 2.76 -18.72 -9.87
C GLY A 90 3.54 -17.45 -9.51
N TYR A 91 2.97 -16.57 -8.68
CA TYR A 91 3.52 -15.25 -8.35
C TYR A 91 3.84 -15.07 -6.86
N ILE A 92 3.51 -16.03 -5.99
CA ILE A 92 3.74 -15.90 -4.54
C ILE A 92 5.22 -15.67 -4.20
N GLY A 93 6.14 -16.23 -4.98
CA GLY A 93 7.59 -16.05 -4.80
C GLY A 93 8.08 -14.64 -5.14
N ASP A 94 7.31 -13.86 -5.90
CA ASP A 94 7.65 -12.49 -6.28
C ASP A 94 7.24 -11.47 -5.20
N VAL A 95 6.38 -11.88 -4.25
CA VAL A 95 5.91 -11.00 -3.18
C VAL A 95 6.98 -10.86 -2.12
N LYS A 96 7.48 -9.64 -1.97
CA LYS A 96 8.47 -9.28 -0.96
C LYS A 96 7.78 -8.75 0.31
N GLY A 97 8.46 -8.89 1.45
CA GLY A 97 8.04 -8.29 2.72
C GLY A 97 7.10 -9.14 3.58
N VAL A 98 6.57 -10.25 3.05
CA VAL A 98 5.76 -11.23 3.78
C VAL A 98 6.09 -12.65 3.31
N ALA A 99 5.89 -13.64 4.19
CA ALA A 99 5.97 -15.05 3.83
C ALA A 99 4.57 -15.57 3.49
N ILE A 100 4.39 -16.08 2.27
CA ILE A 100 3.12 -16.59 1.76
C ILE A 100 3.24 -18.09 1.46
N GLU A 101 2.27 -18.87 1.93
CA GLU A 101 2.14 -20.30 1.62
C GLU A 101 0.73 -20.64 1.14
N ALA A 102 0.61 -21.74 0.38
CA ALA A 102 -0.68 -22.27 0.00
C ALA A 102 -1.42 -22.82 1.22
N ALA A 103 -2.72 -22.55 1.31
CA ALA A 103 -3.57 -22.96 2.42
C ALA A 103 -4.87 -23.66 1.94
N GLY A 104 -4.83 -24.22 0.73
CA GLY A 104 -5.89 -25.02 0.14
C GLY A 104 -6.80 -24.22 -0.80
N ASP A 105 -8.02 -24.73 -1.00
CA ASP A 105 -9.02 -24.10 -1.85
C ASP A 105 -9.85 -23.08 -1.06
N GLY A 106 -10.13 -21.96 -1.71
CA GLY A 106 -11.09 -20.95 -1.26
C GLY A 106 -12.49 -21.20 -1.85
N PRO A 107 -13.50 -20.42 -1.42
CA PRO A 107 -14.84 -20.49 -2.00
C PRO A 107 -14.83 -20.03 -3.47
N ASP A 108 -15.87 -20.39 -4.22
CA ASP A 108 -16.15 -19.89 -5.57
C ASP A 108 -15.00 -20.05 -6.59
N GLY A 109 -14.14 -21.06 -6.40
CA GLY A 109 -13.01 -21.35 -7.28
C GLY A 109 -11.76 -20.47 -7.04
N PHE A 110 -11.73 -19.71 -5.95
CA PHE A 110 -10.52 -19.03 -5.49
C PHE A 110 -9.55 -20.03 -4.84
N ALA A 111 -8.26 -19.69 -4.84
CA ALA A 111 -7.26 -20.38 -4.04
C ALA A 111 -7.04 -19.62 -2.74
N ARG A 112 -6.80 -20.36 -1.65
CA ARG A 112 -6.54 -19.80 -0.32
C ARG A 112 -5.05 -19.83 -0.02
N PHE A 113 -4.56 -18.73 0.53
CA PHE A 113 -3.16 -18.56 0.93
C PHE A 113 -3.08 -18.07 2.38
N ARG A 114 -1.94 -18.33 3.02
CA ARG A 114 -1.63 -17.86 4.37
C ARG A 114 -0.44 -16.93 4.33
N ILE A 115 -0.56 -15.79 5.01
CA ILE A 115 0.55 -14.92 5.38
C ILE A 115 0.94 -15.22 6.82
N THR A 116 2.21 -15.49 7.08
CA THR A 116 2.76 -15.52 8.45
C THR A 116 3.31 -14.14 8.81
N LEU A 117 2.96 -13.65 10.00
CA LEU A 117 3.34 -12.33 10.48
C LEU A 117 4.40 -12.41 11.58
#